data_AF-A0A8S1C1J7-F1
#
_entry.id   AF-A0A8S1C1J7-F1
#
_cell.length_a   1.000
_cell.length_b   1.000
_cell.length_c   1.000
_cell.angle_alpha   90.00
_cell.angle_beta   90.00
_cell.angle_gamma   90.00
#
_symmetry.space_group_name_H-M   'P 1'
#
loop_
_entity.id
_entity.type
_entity.pdbx_description
1 polymer ?
#
loop_
_entity_poly.entity_id
_entity_poly.type
_entity_poly.pdbx_seq_one_letter_code
_entity_poly.pdbx_strand_id
1 'polypeptide(L)'
;MNPRWRQVLLMVAYFLVLMLVARIIDLLIWHLQGLTPNQEVDPRLVLGVRQLKALLDTRGVGYAGCVEKHELAELVYSSGQVVNSEVAVLETSENEVKARIAAPASHFTGGAHFYEEVEDTKDSVWLVQVAPEGAEPPLDDYSWRLVCAHLAPFAIRTGVFDCKLDRRLCTGKGWHEPLLLLALPRGTRAKDKVLMQIFKSTKPQSIIAWVRQQLSDRVERLQNVSEATQWVESASKSESDSQVRLLLFTKLSSPPLFLAALSVKFAGRVRFGLLQVKNKEDEDVVKSSLGIKSRTTYLLSTPQGSYIYGSGREEHLDFKTMHNFLRAVQPEANDALLVSLALCQLLAVLRAATKRSLLGCLLTILAHNLALLAAWLAILTLSR
;
A
#
# COMPACT_ATOMS: atom_id res chain seq x y z
N MET A 1 -14.81 26.65 37.33
CA MET A 1 -14.65 25.76 36.16
C MET A 1 -14.01 24.47 36.64
N ASN A 2 -14.71 23.35 36.51
CA ASN A 2 -14.30 22.05 37.06
C ASN A 2 -12.88 21.66 36.61
N PRO A 3 -12.02 21.10 37.48
CA PRO A 3 -10.62 20.81 37.16
C PRO A 3 -10.47 19.84 35.98
N ARG A 4 -11.44 18.94 35.80
CA ARG A 4 -11.52 18.04 34.63
C ARG A 4 -11.73 18.81 33.31
N TRP A 5 -12.57 19.84 33.32
CA TRP A 5 -12.83 20.67 32.14
C TRP A 5 -11.65 21.57 31.79
N ARG A 6 -10.87 22.02 32.78
CA ARG A 6 -9.61 22.75 32.53
C ARG A 6 -8.55 21.88 31.85
N GLN A 7 -8.42 20.61 32.24
CA GLN A 7 -7.49 19.66 31.61
C GLN A 7 -7.89 19.39 30.15
N VAL A 8 -9.18 19.17 29.89
CA VAL A 8 -9.69 18.99 28.53
C VAL A 8 -9.46 20.25 27.70
N LEU A 9 -9.73 21.43 28.23
CA LEU A 9 -9.48 22.71 27.55
C LEU A 9 -8.00 22.90 27.20
N LEU A 10 -7.09 22.60 28.13
CA LEU A 10 -5.64 22.66 27.90
C LEU A 10 -5.20 21.68 26.80
N MET A 11 -5.78 20.48 26.76
CA MET A 11 -5.47 19.51 25.72
C MET A 11 -5.98 19.99 24.35
N VAL A 12 -7.22 20.50 24.27
CA VAL A 12 -7.77 21.09 23.05
C VAL A 12 -6.93 22.28 22.58
N ALA A 13 -6.52 23.16 23.50
CA ALA A 13 -5.63 24.28 23.19
C ALA A 13 -4.27 23.81 22.68
N TYR A 14 -3.69 22.77 23.28
CA TYR A 14 -2.44 22.16 22.82
C TYR A 14 -2.57 21.61 21.38
N PHE A 15 -3.65 20.89 21.08
CA PHE A 15 -3.91 20.40 19.72
C PHE A 15 -4.12 21.54 18.71
N LEU A 16 -4.82 22.61 19.10
CA LEU A 16 -5.00 23.79 18.25
C LEU A 16 -3.66 24.49 17.96
N VAL A 17 -2.79 24.63 18.96
CA VAL A 17 -1.44 25.19 18.79
C VAL A 17 -0.61 24.29 17.89
N LEU A 18 -0.64 22.97 18.08
CA LEU A 18 0.05 22.01 17.22
C LEU A 18 -0.42 22.10 15.77
N MET A 19 -1.73 22.17 15.54
CA MET A 19 -2.30 22.36 14.20
C MET A 19 -1.83 23.68 13.58
N LEU A 20 -1.81 24.76 14.35
CA LEU A 20 -1.38 26.07 13.87
C LEU A 20 0.12 26.09 13.54
N VAL A 21 0.95 25.48 14.38
CA VAL A 21 2.39 25.28 14.13
C VAL A 21 2.61 24.42 12.90
N ALA A 22 1.91 23.30 12.76
CA ALA A 22 1.99 22.44 11.58
C ALA A 22 1.63 23.20 10.30
N ARG A 23 0.56 24.02 10.32
CA ARG A 23 0.18 24.87 9.19
C ARG A 23 1.22 25.94 8.87
N ILE A 24 1.86 26.53 9.88
CA ILE A 24 2.95 27.48 9.67
C ILE A 24 4.17 26.78 9.05
N ILE A 25 4.48 25.56 9.50
CA ILE A 25 5.54 24.73 8.92
C ILE A 25 5.21 24.39 7.47
N ASP A 26 3.98 23.97 7.14
CA ASP A 26 3.54 23.73 5.76
C ASP A 26 3.73 24.98 4.88
N LEU A 27 3.34 26.16 5.39
CA LEU A 27 3.51 27.44 4.71
C LEU A 27 4.99 27.82 4.51
N LEU A 28 5.84 27.54 5.50
CA LEU A 28 7.29 27.75 5.44
C LEU A 28 7.95 26.82 4.43
N ILE A 29 7.58 25.53 4.45
CA ILE A 29 8.05 24.54 3.46
C ILE A 29 7.64 24.99 2.06
N TRP A 30 6.39 25.45 1.89
CA TRP A 30 5.91 25.98 0.62
C TRP A 30 6.72 27.19 0.14
N HIS A 31 7.05 28.11 1.05
CA HIS A 31 7.84 29.28 0.71
C HIS A 31 9.31 28.94 0.42
N LEU A 32 9.89 27.97 1.14
CA LEU A 32 11.28 27.55 0.92
C LEU A 32 11.46 26.74 -0.37
N GLN A 33 10.48 25.90 -0.73
CA GLN A 33 10.63 24.98 -1.86
C GLN A 33 10.48 25.65 -3.22
N GLY A 34 9.92 26.87 -3.33
CA GLY A 34 10.03 27.76 -4.51
C GLY A 34 9.56 27.22 -5.88
N LEU A 35 9.18 25.95 -5.98
CA LEU A 35 8.81 25.21 -7.17
C LEU A 35 7.39 24.73 -6.97
N THR A 36 6.51 25.02 -7.92
CA THR A 36 5.16 24.49 -8.01
C THR A 36 5.21 22.96 -8.04
N PRO A 37 4.91 22.24 -6.94
CA PRO A 37 5.12 20.78 -6.86
C PRO A 37 4.21 19.99 -7.81
N ASN A 38 3.15 20.64 -8.29
CA ASN A 38 2.06 20.07 -9.08
C ASN A 38 2.01 20.57 -10.52
N GLN A 39 3.06 21.20 -11.02
CA GLN A 39 3.10 21.45 -12.45
C GLN A 39 3.18 20.10 -13.17
N GLU A 40 2.16 19.84 -13.99
CA GLU A 40 2.11 18.64 -14.80
C GLU A 40 3.29 18.65 -15.76
N VAL A 41 3.96 17.51 -15.87
CA VAL A 41 5.10 17.34 -16.76
C VAL A 41 4.65 16.49 -17.92
N ASP A 42 4.87 16.97 -19.14
CA ASP A 42 4.68 16.15 -20.33
C ASP A 42 5.84 15.14 -20.44
N PRO A 43 5.60 13.83 -20.16
CA PRO A 43 6.68 12.84 -20.08
C PRO A 43 7.34 12.61 -21.44
N ARG A 44 6.62 12.88 -22.54
CA ARG A 44 7.10 12.71 -23.92
C ARG A 44 8.24 13.67 -24.26
N LEU A 45 8.13 14.93 -23.84
CA LEU A 45 9.02 16.01 -24.24
C LEU A 45 10.17 16.18 -23.25
N VAL A 46 9.88 16.08 -21.96
CA VAL A 46 10.83 16.48 -20.90
C VAL A 46 11.70 15.30 -20.44
N LEU A 47 11.15 14.09 -20.36
CA LEU A 47 11.82 12.98 -19.69
C LEU A 47 12.71 12.16 -20.64
N GLY A 48 13.84 11.69 -20.12
CA GLY A 48 14.70 10.72 -20.77
C GLY A 48 14.18 9.28 -20.65
N VAL A 49 14.68 8.36 -21.48
CA VAL A 49 14.27 6.94 -21.45
C VAL A 49 14.48 6.31 -20.08
N ARG A 50 15.59 6.64 -19.40
CA ARG A 50 15.88 6.13 -18.04
C ARG A 50 14.85 6.59 -17.01
N GLN A 51 14.47 7.87 -17.04
CA GLN A 51 13.46 8.43 -16.14
C GLN A 51 12.07 7.82 -16.42
N LEU A 52 11.72 7.60 -17.69
CA LEU A 52 10.47 6.93 -18.06
C LEU A 52 10.41 5.50 -17.50
N LYS A 53 11.51 4.74 -17.61
CA LYS A 53 11.59 3.39 -17.02
C LYS A 53 11.50 3.43 -15.50
N ALA A 54 12.21 4.35 -14.85
CA ALA A 54 12.15 4.51 -13.38
C ALA A 54 10.74 4.88 -12.87
N LEU A 55 9.98 5.69 -13.61
CA LEU A 55 8.57 5.99 -13.31
C LEU A 55 7.69 4.75 -13.45
N LEU A 56 7.86 4.00 -14.56
CA LEU A 56 7.11 2.75 -14.78
C LEU A 56 7.45 1.70 -13.71
N ASP A 57 8.71 1.63 -13.27
CA ASP A 57 9.16 0.75 -12.19
C ASP A 57 8.54 1.16 -10.85
N THR A 58 8.49 2.45 -10.52
CA THR A 58 7.83 2.96 -9.30
C THR A 58 6.32 2.64 -9.29
N ARG A 59 5.67 2.72 -10.45
CA ARG A 59 4.26 2.36 -10.66
C ARG A 59 4.05 0.85 -10.83
N GLY A 60 5.12 0.09 -11.03
CA GLY A 60 5.08 -1.35 -11.32
C GLY A 60 4.27 -1.69 -12.58
N VAL A 61 4.44 -0.88 -13.63
CA VAL A 61 3.91 -1.12 -14.97
C VAL A 61 5.02 -1.72 -15.82
N GLY A 62 4.89 -2.99 -16.18
CA GLY A 62 5.87 -3.67 -17.03
C GLY A 62 5.87 -3.13 -18.46
N TYR A 63 7.05 -2.86 -18.99
CA TYR A 63 7.33 -2.32 -20.33
C TYR A 63 8.04 -3.33 -21.24
N ALA A 64 7.88 -4.62 -20.98
CA ALA A 64 8.43 -5.67 -21.83
C ALA A 64 7.85 -5.57 -23.25
N GLY A 65 8.72 -5.46 -24.25
CA GLY A 65 8.34 -5.28 -25.66
C GLY A 65 8.33 -3.84 -26.14
N CYS A 66 8.48 -2.84 -25.26
CA CYS A 66 8.63 -1.45 -25.67
C CYS A 66 10.07 -1.19 -26.12
N VAL A 67 10.24 -0.85 -27.40
CA VAL A 67 11.55 -0.54 -27.99
C VAL A 67 11.74 0.96 -28.09
N GLU A 68 10.67 1.69 -28.39
CA GLU A 68 10.74 3.12 -28.67
C GLU A 68 10.43 3.99 -27.45
N LYS A 69 11.04 5.18 -27.40
CA LYS A 69 10.78 6.18 -26.34
C LYS A 69 9.30 6.56 -26.29
N HIS A 70 8.66 6.68 -27.45
CA HIS A 70 7.27 7.11 -27.54
C HIS A 70 6.30 6.09 -26.91
N GLU A 71 6.59 4.79 -27.05
CA GLU A 71 5.81 3.69 -26.45
C GLU A 71 5.93 3.75 -24.92
N LEU A 72 7.13 3.95 -24.39
CA LEU A 72 7.36 4.12 -22.96
C LEU A 72 6.62 5.34 -22.42
N ALA A 73 6.66 6.45 -23.14
CA ALA A 73 5.96 7.66 -22.74
C ALA A 73 4.43 7.49 -22.78
N GLU A 74 3.88 6.73 -23.74
CA GLU A 74 2.46 6.41 -23.77
C GLU A 74 2.04 5.47 -22.64
N LEU A 75 2.89 4.52 -22.23
CA LEU A 75 2.65 3.71 -21.04
C LEU A 75 2.64 4.55 -19.76
N VAL A 76 3.58 5.47 -19.62
CA VAL A 76 3.61 6.41 -18.48
C VAL A 76 2.33 7.23 -18.46
N TYR A 77 1.94 7.81 -19.60
CA TYR A 77 0.70 8.58 -19.72
C TYR A 77 -0.54 7.74 -19.39
N SER A 78 -0.59 6.49 -19.85
CA SER A 78 -1.68 5.55 -19.57
C SER A 78 -1.72 5.13 -18.10
N SER A 79 -0.59 5.12 -17.39
CA SER A 79 -0.53 4.81 -15.96
C SER A 79 -0.98 5.95 -15.04
N GLY A 80 -0.99 7.19 -15.55
CA GLY A 80 -1.49 8.36 -14.85
C GLY A 80 -0.64 9.61 -15.06
N GLN A 81 -1.13 10.74 -14.55
CA GLN A 81 -0.46 12.04 -14.62
C GLN A 81 0.92 12.01 -13.97
N VAL A 82 1.86 12.79 -14.51
CA VAL A 82 3.22 12.92 -13.98
C VAL A 82 3.39 14.34 -13.45
N VAL A 83 3.90 14.46 -12.23
CA VAL A 83 4.16 15.74 -11.57
C VAL A 83 5.65 15.95 -11.34
N ASN A 84 6.11 17.20 -11.32
CA ASN A 84 7.52 17.54 -11.10
C ASN A 84 8.09 16.92 -9.80
N SER A 85 7.27 16.87 -8.75
CA SER A 85 7.67 16.27 -7.47
C SER A 85 7.96 14.76 -7.56
N GLU A 86 7.27 14.03 -8.43
CA GLU A 86 7.56 12.60 -8.69
C GLU A 86 8.90 12.45 -9.42
N VAL A 87 9.18 13.34 -10.39
CA VAL A 87 10.42 13.34 -11.17
C VAL A 87 11.64 13.66 -10.28
N ALA A 88 11.49 14.59 -9.34
CA ALA A 88 12.56 15.01 -8.44
C ALA A 88 13.05 13.87 -7.51
N VAL A 89 12.16 12.93 -7.16
CA VAL A 89 12.48 11.82 -6.23
C VAL A 89 13.05 10.59 -6.95
N LEU A 90 13.05 10.57 -8.30
CA LEU A 90 13.54 9.43 -9.08
C LEU A 90 15.01 9.08 -8.78
N GLU A 91 15.86 10.09 -8.61
CA GLU A 91 17.28 9.85 -8.29
C GLU A 91 17.44 9.17 -6.93
N THR A 92 16.64 9.57 -5.95
CA THR A 92 16.60 8.93 -4.63
C THR A 92 16.10 7.49 -4.74
N SER A 93 15.04 7.26 -5.51
CA SER A 93 14.49 5.92 -5.76
C SER A 93 15.53 4.98 -6.38
N GLU A 94 16.28 5.44 -7.38
CA GLU A 94 17.34 4.63 -7.99
C GLU A 94 18.45 4.25 -6.99
N ASN A 95 18.82 5.17 -6.10
CA ASN A 95 19.81 4.90 -5.06
C ASN A 95 19.27 3.91 -4.02
N GLU A 96 17.99 4.01 -3.65
CA GLU A 96 17.33 3.03 -2.79
C GLU A 96 17.30 1.64 -3.43
N VAL A 97 17.03 1.53 -4.73
CA VAL A 97 17.07 0.24 -5.44
C VAL A 97 18.47 -0.37 -5.37
N LYS A 98 19.52 0.41 -5.63
CA LYS A 98 20.91 -0.07 -5.50
C LYS A 98 21.24 -0.53 -4.08
N ALA A 99 20.80 0.22 -3.07
CA ALA A 99 20.98 -0.16 -1.67
C ALA A 99 20.26 -1.47 -1.32
N ARG A 100 19.06 -1.69 -1.85
CA ARG A 100 18.29 -2.94 -1.67
C ARG A 100 18.95 -4.13 -2.36
N ILE A 101 19.53 -3.94 -3.55
CA ILE A 101 20.30 -4.98 -4.23
C ILE A 101 21.57 -5.34 -3.43
N ALA A 102 22.19 -4.37 -2.77
CA ALA A 102 23.36 -4.61 -1.92
C ALA A 102 23.02 -5.31 -0.59
N ALA A 103 21.78 -5.20 -0.11
CA ALA A 103 21.34 -5.83 1.13
C ALA A 103 21.26 -7.37 0.97
N PRO A 104 21.58 -8.13 2.04
CA PRO A 104 21.47 -9.59 2.01
C PRO A 104 20.01 -10.04 1.92
N ALA A 105 19.79 -11.20 1.31
CA ALA A 105 18.47 -11.82 1.26
C ALA A 105 18.01 -12.25 2.67
N SER A 106 16.70 -12.18 2.91
CA SER A 106 16.05 -12.72 4.09
C SER A 106 15.98 -14.25 4.00
N HIS A 107 16.42 -14.93 5.06
CA HIS A 107 16.35 -16.40 5.16
C HIS A 107 15.37 -16.82 6.26
N PHE A 108 14.58 -17.84 5.97
CA PHE A 108 13.80 -18.51 7.00
C PHE A 108 14.72 -19.36 7.87
N THR A 109 14.37 -19.50 9.15
CA THR A 109 15.18 -20.24 10.15
C THR A 109 14.72 -21.68 10.30
N GLY A 110 13.52 -22.02 9.81
CA GLY A 110 12.93 -23.36 9.84
C GLY A 110 11.44 -23.32 9.51
N GLY A 111 10.78 -24.48 9.56
CA GLY A 111 9.37 -24.60 9.21
C GLY A 111 8.42 -23.78 10.09
N ALA A 112 8.74 -23.62 11.38
CA ALA A 112 7.92 -22.82 12.30
C ALA A 112 7.92 -21.33 11.94
N HIS A 113 9.09 -20.76 11.63
CA HIS A 113 9.23 -19.37 11.20
C HIS A 113 8.54 -19.14 9.84
N PHE A 114 8.65 -20.09 8.91
CA PHE A 114 7.90 -20.04 7.65
C PHE A 114 6.39 -20.04 7.89
N TYR A 115 5.89 -20.91 8.78
CA TYR A 115 4.46 -20.98 9.10
C TYR A 115 3.94 -19.66 9.70
N GLU A 116 4.65 -19.09 10.67
CA GLU A 116 4.28 -17.83 11.33
C GLU A 116 4.21 -16.66 10.32
N GLU A 117 5.27 -16.48 9.54
CA GLU A 117 5.36 -15.34 8.62
C GLU A 117 4.49 -15.50 7.37
N VAL A 118 4.33 -16.72 6.84
CA VAL A 118 3.71 -16.95 5.52
C VAL A 118 2.31 -17.53 5.62
N GLU A 119 2.06 -18.50 6.50
CA GLU A 119 0.76 -19.18 6.59
C GLU A 119 -0.20 -18.50 7.59
N ASP A 120 0.32 -17.97 8.70
CA ASP A 120 -0.49 -17.32 9.74
C ASP A 120 -0.75 -15.83 9.44
N THR A 121 0.16 -15.15 8.74
CA THR A 121 0.05 -13.73 8.38
C THR A 121 -0.79 -13.52 7.11
N LYS A 122 -2.12 -13.39 7.30
CA LYS A 122 -3.13 -13.40 6.21
C LYS A 122 -3.34 -12.08 5.46
N ASP A 123 -2.53 -11.06 5.73
CA ASP A 123 -2.61 -9.72 5.13
C ASP A 123 -1.36 -9.36 4.29
N SER A 124 -0.44 -10.30 4.15
CA SER A 124 0.83 -10.12 3.43
C SER A 124 0.95 -11.01 2.19
N VAL A 125 1.71 -10.54 1.21
CA VAL A 125 2.09 -11.31 0.02
C VAL A 125 3.56 -11.69 0.18
N TRP A 126 3.87 -12.97 -0.02
CA TRP A 126 5.23 -13.50 0.08
C TRP A 126 5.66 -14.16 -1.21
N LEU A 127 6.82 -13.79 -1.73
CA LEU A 127 7.55 -14.55 -2.75
C LEU A 127 8.72 -15.27 -2.08
N VAL A 128 8.67 -16.60 -2.05
CA VAL A 128 9.67 -17.44 -1.40
C VAL A 128 10.43 -18.27 -2.42
N GLN A 129 11.74 -18.19 -2.36
CA GLN A 129 12.64 -19.06 -3.11
C GLN A 129 12.93 -20.32 -2.30
N VAL A 130 12.52 -21.49 -2.79
CA VAL A 130 12.74 -22.76 -2.09
C VAL A 130 13.96 -23.45 -2.69
N ALA A 131 14.97 -23.68 -1.85
CA ALA A 131 16.16 -24.45 -2.16
C ALA A 131 15.98 -25.88 -1.62
N PRO A 132 15.78 -26.89 -2.48
CA PRO A 132 15.68 -28.27 -2.04
C PRO A 132 17.04 -28.78 -1.56
N GLU A 133 17.02 -29.89 -0.84
CA GLU A 133 18.25 -30.45 -0.28
C GLU A 133 19.23 -30.89 -1.38
N GLY A 134 20.45 -30.35 -1.33
CA GLY A 134 21.52 -30.74 -2.25
C GLY A 134 21.40 -30.16 -3.66
N ALA A 135 20.40 -29.33 -3.95
CA ALA A 135 20.30 -28.61 -5.21
C ALA A 135 20.46 -27.09 -5.00
N GLU A 136 20.90 -26.43 -6.06
CA GLU A 136 20.95 -24.96 -6.10
C GLU A 136 19.53 -24.40 -6.25
N PRO A 137 19.28 -23.20 -5.70
CA PRO A 137 17.99 -22.57 -5.84
C PRO A 137 17.74 -22.06 -7.27
N PRO A 138 16.48 -21.72 -7.63
CA PRO A 138 16.12 -21.29 -9.00
C PRO A 138 16.84 -20.03 -9.51
N LEU A 139 17.19 -19.10 -8.62
CA LEU A 139 17.96 -17.91 -8.97
C LEU A 139 19.22 -17.86 -8.13
N ASP A 140 20.30 -17.41 -8.77
CA ASP A 140 21.52 -17.01 -8.09
C ASP A 140 21.27 -15.81 -7.18
N ASP A 141 22.19 -15.58 -6.25
CA ASP A 141 22.04 -14.56 -5.21
C ASP A 141 21.86 -13.14 -5.78
N TYR A 142 22.53 -12.80 -6.89
CA TYR A 142 22.37 -11.49 -7.52
C TYR A 142 20.98 -11.34 -8.17
N SER A 143 20.56 -12.32 -8.97
CA SER A 143 19.25 -12.27 -9.64
C SER A 143 18.10 -12.32 -8.65
N TRP A 144 18.23 -13.06 -7.54
CA TRP A 144 17.26 -13.05 -6.45
C TRP A 144 17.16 -11.66 -5.81
N ARG A 145 18.29 -11.05 -5.45
CA ARG A 145 18.32 -9.69 -4.87
C ARG A 145 17.75 -8.63 -5.82
N LEU A 146 17.94 -8.80 -7.13
CA LEU A 146 17.31 -7.95 -8.14
C LEU A 146 15.78 -8.05 -8.10
N VAL A 147 15.23 -9.27 -8.06
CA VAL A 147 13.77 -9.49 -7.92
C VAL A 147 13.26 -8.89 -6.61
N CYS A 148 13.95 -9.13 -5.49
CA CYS A 148 13.59 -8.59 -4.19
C CYS A 148 13.54 -7.06 -4.19
N ALA A 149 14.55 -6.41 -4.76
CA ALA A 149 14.62 -4.96 -4.84
C ALA A 149 13.47 -4.35 -5.67
N HIS A 150 13.05 -5.02 -6.74
CA HIS A 150 11.90 -4.60 -7.57
C HIS A 150 10.55 -4.82 -6.90
N LEU A 151 10.38 -5.86 -6.07
CA LEU A 151 9.09 -6.19 -5.44
C LEU A 151 8.87 -5.50 -4.08
N ALA A 152 9.96 -5.21 -3.35
CA ALA A 152 9.91 -4.56 -2.04
C ALA A 152 9.11 -3.23 -1.98
N PRO A 153 9.17 -2.32 -2.97
CA PRO A 153 8.38 -1.08 -2.95
C PRO A 153 6.86 -1.31 -2.81
N PHE A 154 6.37 -2.48 -3.26
CA PHE A 154 4.95 -2.84 -3.27
C PHE A 154 4.52 -3.61 -2.03
N ALA A 155 5.34 -3.61 -0.97
CA ALA A 155 5.13 -4.40 0.26
C ALA A 155 4.97 -5.91 0.02
N ILE A 156 5.55 -6.42 -1.08
CA ILE A 156 5.67 -7.86 -1.33
C ILE A 156 6.91 -8.32 -0.58
N ARG A 157 6.71 -9.18 0.42
CA ARG A 157 7.78 -9.75 1.22
C ARG A 157 8.49 -10.83 0.42
N THR A 158 9.78 -10.99 0.66
CA THR A 158 10.60 -11.99 -0.01
C THR A 158 11.36 -12.81 1.02
N GLY A 159 11.70 -14.04 0.70
CA GLY A 159 12.52 -14.88 1.57
C GLY A 159 13.06 -16.12 0.88
N VAL A 160 14.10 -16.71 1.45
CA VAL A 160 14.69 -17.97 0.99
C VAL A 160 14.46 -19.06 2.03
N PHE A 161 13.87 -20.17 1.60
CA PHE A 161 13.65 -21.35 2.44
C PHE A 161 14.59 -22.48 2.01
N ASP A 162 15.50 -22.89 2.89
CA ASP A 162 16.38 -24.04 2.67
C ASP A 162 15.77 -25.30 3.28
N CYS A 163 15.50 -26.31 2.45
CA CYS A 163 14.94 -27.58 2.88
C CYS A 163 15.86 -28.39 3.81
N LYS A 164 17.14 -28.03 3.95
CA LYS A 164 18.02 -28.58 5.00
C LYS A 164 17.54 -28.22 6.41
N LEU A 165 16.86 -27.08 6.58
CA LEU A 165 16.37 -26.62 7.88
C LEU A 165 15.14 -27.41 8.35
N ASP A 166 14.30 -27.86 7.41
CA ASP A 166 13.14 -28.71 7.72
C ASP A 166 12.76 -29.62 6.54
N ARG A 167 13.35 -30.81 6.53
CA ARG A 167 13.09 -31.83 5.51
C ARG A 167 11.64 -32.34 5.55
N ARG A 168 11.01 -32.36 6.73
CA ARG A 168 9.65 -32.89 6.89
C ARG A 168 8.64 -31.97 6.24
N LEU A 169 8.80 -30.65 6.40
CA LEU A 169 7.97 -29.66 5.73
C LEU A 169 8.09 -29.77 4.21
N CYS A 170 9.32 -29.77 3.68
CA CYS A 170 9.53 -29.86 2.22
C CYS A 170 8.96 -31.16 1.63
N THR A 171 9.15 -32.30 2.30
CA THR A 171 8.58 -33.58 1.87
C THR A 171 7.06 -33.56 1.94
N GLY A 172 6.47 -33.02 3.02
CA GLY A 172 5.02 -32.91 3.17
C GLY A 172 4.35 -31.97 2.16
N LYS A 173 5.07 -30.95 1.68
CA LYS A 173 4.59 -29.98 0.68
C LYS A 173 4.98 -30.33 -0.76
N GLY A 174 5.76 -31.40 -0.96
CA GLY A 174 6.22 -31.84 -2.30
C GLY A 174 7.31 -30.96 -2.92
N TRP A 175 8.09 -30.24 -2.11
CA TRP A 175 9.17 -29.35 -2.58
C TRP A 175 10.47 -30.12 -2.82
N HIS A 176 10.45 -30.99 -3.83
CA HIS A 176 11.59 -31.82 -4.22
C HIS A 176 12.50 -31.15 -5.25
N GLU A 177 12.00 -30.16 -5.97
CA GLU A 177 12.71 -29.43 -7.02
C GLU A 177 12.82 -27.95 -6.66
N PRO A 178 13.84 -27.23 -7.17
CA PRO A 178 13.97 -25.79 -7.00
C PRO A 178 12.73 -25.09 -7.56
N LEU A 179 12.08 -24.27 -6.73
CA LEU A 179 10.84 -23.59 -7.12
C LEU A 179 10.69 -22.22 -6.45
N LEU A 180 9.87 -21.37 -7.07
CA LEU A 180 9.38 -20.15 -6.48
C LEU A 180 7.95 -20.35 -5.99
N LEU A 181 7.69 -19.87 -4.79
CA LEU A 181 6.40 -19.97 -4.12
C LEU A 181 5.85 -18.56 -3.93
N LEU A 182 4.70 -18.26 -4.51
CA LEU A 182 3.93 -17.06 -4.17
C LEU A 182 2.82 -17.45 -3.21
N ALA A 183 2.87 -16.90 -2.01
CA ALA A 183 1.83 -17.02 -1.02
C ALA A 183 0.99 -15.74 -1.00
N LEU A 184 -0.31 -15.89 -1.20
CA LEU A 184 -1.28 -14.80 -1.21
C LEU A 184 -2.59 -15.23 -0.54
N PRO A 185 -3.32 -14.33 0.16
CA PRO A 185 -4.61 -14.68 0.77
C PRO A 185 -5.66 -15.04 -0.30
N ARG A 186 -6.43 -16.12 -0.11
CA ARG A 186 -7.26 -16.73 -1.16
C ARG A 186 -8.50 -15.92 -1.53
N GLY A 187 -9.15 -15.22 -0.62
CA GLY A 187 -10.38 -14.49 -0.91
C GLY A 187 -10.27 -12.97 -0.73
N THR A 188 -11.40 -12.29 -0.89
CA THR A 188 -11.51 -10.82 -0.81
C THR A 188 -11.83 -10.35 0.62
N ARG A 189 -11.93 -11.26 1.58
CA ARG A 189 -12.25 -10.96 2.98
C ARG A 189 -10.98 -11.04 3.84
N ALA A 190 -10.96 -10.26 4.92
CA ALA A 190 -9.91 -10.37 5.91
C ALA A 190 -9.91 -11.79 6.52
N LYS A 191 -8.73 -12.44 6.56
CA LYS A 191 -8.46 -13.75 7.19
C LYS A 191 -8.78 -15.03 6.38
N ASP A 192 -8.89 -14.94 5.06
CA ASP A 192 -8.98 -16.11 4.19
C ASP A 192 -7.72 -17.00 4.22
N LYS A 193 -7.86 -18.28 3.86
CA LYS A 193 -6.71 -19.23 3.80
C LYS A 193 -5.66 -18.72 2.80
N VAL A 194 -4.38 -18.93 3.09
CA VAL A 194 -3.30 -18.58 2.17
C VAL A 194 -3.26 -19.59 1.01
N LEU A 195 -3.33 -19.09 -0.22
CA LEU A 195 -3.09 -19.83 -1.44
C LEU A 195 -1.61 -19.77 -1.76
N MET A 196 -1.01 -20.94 -2.00
CA MET A 196 0.36 -21.07 -2.46
C MET A 196 0.36 -21.44 -3.94
N GLN A 197 1.03 -20.64 -4.75
CA GLN A 197 1.20 -20.87 -6.18
C GLN A 197 2.66 -21.10 -6.48
N ILE A 198 2.93 -22.06 -7.35
CA ILE A 198 4.29 -22.48 -7.70
C ILE A 198 4.63 -21.92 -9.08
N PHE A 199 5.83 -21.38 -9.22
CA PHE A 199 6.37 -20.92 -10.50
C PHE A 199 7.79 -21.44 -10.71
N LYS A 200 8.06 -21.93 -11.92
CA LYS A 200 9.34 -22.50 -12.33
C LYS A 200 9.93 -21.64 -13.44
N SER A 201 10.58 -20.54 -13.06
CA SER A 201 11.33 -19.69 -13.98
C SER A 201 12.58 -19.18 -13.29
N THR A 202 13.66 -19.06 -14.06
CA THR A 202 14.94 -18.54 -13.60
C THR A 202 15.18 -17.09 -14.05
N LYS A 203 14.24 -16.50 -14.81
CA LYS A 203 14.38 -15.16 -15.38
C LYS A 203 13.69 -14.11 -14.48
N PRO A 204 14.42 -13.12 -13.91
CA PRO A 204 13.85 -12.08 -13.05
C PRO A 204 12.62 -11.38 -13.63
N GLN A 205 12.68 -10.97 -14.90
CA GLN A 205 11.59 -10.26 -15.57
C GLN A 205 10.33 -11.13 -15.71
N SER A 206 10.49 -12.42 -15.98
CA SER A 206 9.37 -13.36 -16.07
C SER A 206 8.71 -13.57 -14.71
N ILE A 207 9.49 -13.58 -13.62
CA ILE A 207 8.99 -13.70 -12.25
C ILE A 207 8.19 -12.47 -11.84
N ILE A 208 8.73 -11.27 -12.07
CA ILE A 208 8.03 -10.01 -11.78
C ILE A 208 6.73 -9.92 -12.58
N ALA A 209 6.76 -10.29 -13.87
CA ALA A 209 5.57 -10.33 -14.71
C ALA A 209 4.51 -11.32 -14.19
N TRP A 210 4.95 -12.51 -13.75
CA TRP A 210 4.06 -13.51 -13.15
C TRP A 210 3.44 -13.02 -11.84
N VAL A 211 4.23 -12.46 -10.92
CA VAL A 211 3.70 -11.89 -9.65
C VAL A 211 2.66 -10.82 -9.94
N ARG A 212 2.93 -9.92 -10.89
CA ARG A 212 1.98 -8.89 -11.31
C ARG A 212 0.68 -9.48 -11.86
N GLN A 213 0.76 -10.54 -12.65
CA GLN A 213 -0.42 -11.22 -13.16
C GLN A 213 -1.27 -11.80 -12.02
N GLN A 214 -0.65 -12.51 -11.08
CA GLN A 214 -1.37 -13.13 -9.95
C GLN A 214 -2.05 -12.10 -9.05
N LEU A 215 -1.42 -10.95 -8.82
CA LEU A 215 -2.03 -9.87 -8.05
C LEU A 215 -3.10 -9.10 -8.84
N SER A 216 -2.98 -9.01 -10.16
CA SER A 216 -3.96 -8.31 -11.01
C SER A 216 -5.34 -8.95 -10.96
N ASP A 217 -5.42 -10.27 -10.75
CA ASP A 217 -6.69 -11.01 -10.63
C ASP A 217 -7.49 -10.62 -9.37
N ARG A 218 -6.88 -9.87 -8.44
CA ARG A 218 -7.56 -9.33 -7.25
C ARG A 218 -8.34 -8.05 -7.49
N VAL A 219 -8.08 -7.38 -8.62
CA VAL A 219 -8.78 -6.15 -9.00
C VAL A 219 -9.97 -6.53 -9.90
N GLU A 220 -11.16 -6.09 -9.51
CA GLU A 220 -12.41 -6.37 -10.23
C GLU A 220 -12.42 -5.65 -11.58
N ARG A 221 -12.58 -6.39 -12.68
CA ARG A 221 -12.60 -5.81 -14.04
C ARG A 221 -14.02 -5.49 -14.46
N LEU A 222 -14.32 -4.20 -14.55
CA LEU A 222 -15.61 -3.68 -15.00
C LEU A 222 -15.60 -3.60 -16.54
N GLN A 223 -16.67 -4.08 -17.17
CA GLN A 223 -16.74 -4.16 -18.63
C GLN A 223 -17.27 -2.87 -19.25
N ASN A 224 -18.24 -2.23 -18.59
CA ASN A 224 -18.99 -1.11 -19.16
C ASN A 224 -19.01 0.12 -18.24
N VAL A 225 -19.16 1.31 -18.83
CA VAL A 225 -19.28 2.58 -18.09
C VAL A 225 -20.53 2.59 -17.19
N SER A 226 -21.63 1.98 -17.63
CA SER A 226 -22.85 1.84 -16.82
C SER A 226 -22.62 0.96 -15.57
N GLU A 227 -21.79 -0.07 -15.69
CA GLU A 227 -21.45 -0.93 -14.55
C GLU A 227 -20.55 -0.17 -13.57
N ALA A 228 -19.58 0.59 -14.09
CA ALA A 228 -18.69 1.41 -13.27
C ALA A 228 -19.42 2.51 -12.50
N THR A 229 -20.38 3.21 -13.13
CA THR A 229 -21.20 4.22 -12.46
C THR A 229 -22.07 3.60 -11.36
N GLN A 230 -22.75 2.48 -11.64
CA GLN A 230 -23.51 1.74 -10.62
C GLN A 230 -22.62 1.23 -9.48
N TRP A 231 -21.41 0.77 -9.80
CA TRP A 231 -20.43 0.28 -8.82
C TRP A 231 -19.90 1.43 -7.94
N VAL A 232 -19.76 2.64 -8.46
CA VAL A 232 -19.38 3.83 -7.68
C VAL A 232 -20.55 4.30 -6.80
N GLU A 233 -21.76 4.36 -7.34
CA GLU A 233 -22.97 4.83 -6.65
C GLU A 233 -23.45 3.89 -5.54
N SER A 234 -23.26 2.58 -5.69
CA SER A 234 -23.67 1.62 -4.65
C SER A 234 -22.85 1.77 -3.36
N ALA A 235 -21.70 2.44 -3.40
CA ALA A 235 -20.94 2.80 -2.20
C ALA A 235 -21.65 3.81 -1.29
N SER A 236 -22.53 4.66 -1.85
CA SER A 236 -23.25 5.71 -1.10
C SER A 236 -24.69 5.34 -0.74
N LYS A 237 -25.31 4.38 -1.46
CA LYS A 237 -26.74 4.05 -1.34
C LYS A 237 -27.08 2.91 -0.38
N SER A 238 -26.11 2.11 0.08
CA SER A 238 -26.39 0.93 0.92
C SER A 238 -25.75 1.02 2.30
N GLU A 239 -26.57 1.01 3.36
CA GLU A 239 -26.08 0.98 4.76
C GLU A 239 -25.33 -0.32 5.11
N SER A 240 -25.54 -1.40 4.35
CA SER A 240 -24.92 -2.71 4.59
C SER A 240 -23.68 -3.01 3.74
N ASP A 241 -23.41 -2.25 2.66
CA ASP A 241 -22.25 -2.43 1.76
C ASP A 241 -21.52 -1.10 1.51
N SER A 242 -21.51 -0.22 2.53
CA SER A 242 -20.84 1.08 2.57
C SER A 242 -19.30 0.95 2.65
N GLN A 243 -18.73 0.04 1.89
CA GLN A 243 -17.29 -0.13 1.76
C GLN A 243 -16.72 0.95 0.84
N VAL A 244 -15.52 1.42 1.17
CA VAL A 244 -14.79 2.36 0.31
C VAL A 244 -14.38 1.65 -0.97
N ARG A 245 -14.47 2.35 -2.09
CA ARG A 245 -14.22 1.77 -3.41
C ARG A 245 -13.22 2.62 -4.17
N LEU A 246 -12.20 2.01 -4.76
CA LEU A 246 -11.21 2.68 -5.58
C LEU A 246 -11.31 2.16 -7.01
N LEU A 247 -11.75 3.01 -7.93
CA LEU A 247 -11.89 2.70 -9.35
C LEU A 247 -10.74 3.34 -10.13
N LEU A 248 -9.99 2.51 -10.86
CA LEU A 248 -9.03 2.97 -11.87
C LEU A 248 -9.69 3.01 -13.24
N PHE A 249 -9.76 4.20 -13.82
CA PHE A 249 -10.05 4.42 -15.23
C PHE A 249 -8.74 4.58 -15.99
N THR A 250 -8.46 3.72 -16.97
CA THR A 250 -7.19 3.73 -17.73
C THR A 250 -7.31 3.04 -19.08
N LYS A 251 -6.32 3.27 -19.96
CA LYS A 251 -6.14 2.49 -21.20
C LYS A 251 -5.27 1.25 -21.03
N LEU A 252 -4.63 1.08 -19.87
CA LEU A 252 -3.83 -0.10 -19.57
C LEU A 252 -4.70 -1.38 -19.59
N SER A 253 -4.12 -2.47 -20.08
CA SER A 253 -4.76 -3.79 -20.12
C SER A 253 -4.79 -4.50 -18.76
N SER A 254 -3.87 -4.13 -17.87
CA SER A 254 -3.74 -4.67 -16.52
C SER A 254 -3.55 -3.51 -15.53
N PRO A 255 -4.02 -3.64 -14.29
CA PRO A 255 -3.77 -2.61 -13.28
C PRO A 255 -2.26 -2.50 -12.98
N PRO A 256 -1.76 -1.31 -12.62
CA PRO A 256 -0.41 -1.14 -12.08
C PRO A 256 -0.18 -2.03 -10.84
N LEU A 257 1.03 -2.55 -10.66
CA LEU A 257 1.35 -3.47 -9.56
C LEU A 257 1.09 -2.84 -8.18
N PHE A 258 1.35 -1.55 -8.00
CA PHE A 258 1.08 -0.90 -6.71
C PHE A 258 -0.41 -0.99 -6.35
N LEU A 259 -1.30 -0.79 -7.31
CA LEU A 259 -2.75 -0.86 -7.09
C LEU A 259 -3.17 -2.29 -6.78
N ALA A 260 -2.63 -3.27 -7.53
CA ALA A 260 -2.89 -4.68 -7.30
C ALA A 260 -2.39 -5.15 -5.92
N ALA A 261 -1.20 -4.72 -5.49
CA ALA A 261 -0.68 -5.03 -4.15
C ALA A 261 -1.51 -4.39 -3.03
N LEU A 262 -1.99 -3.15 -3.22
CA LEU A 262 -2.89 -2.49 -2.27
C LEU A 262 -4.21 -3.24 -2.11
N SER A 263 -4.72 -3.85 -3.18
CA SER A 263 -5.95 -4.65 -3.11
C SER A 263 -5.85 -5.83 -2.14
N VAL A 264 -4.65 -6.40 -1.97
CA VAL A 264 -4.41 -7.44 -0.98
C VAL A 264 -4.34 -6.85 0.43
N LYS A 265 -3.60 -5.74 0.60
CA LYS A 265 -3.40 -5.12 1.92
C LYS A 265 -4.69 -4.56 2.53
N PHE A 266 -5.61 -4.08 1.68
CA PHE A 266 -6.91 -3.56 2.10
C PHE A 266 -8.06 -4.54 1.85
N ALA A 267 -7.77 -5.83 1.70
CA ALA A 267 -8.79 -6.86 1.51
C ALA A 267 -9.88 -6.78 2.59
N GLY A 268 -11.14 -6.76 2.15
CA GLY A 268 -12.33 -6.64 2.99
C GLY A 268 -12.63 -5.24 3.51
N ARG A 269 -11.77 -4.24 3.26
CA ARG A 269 -11.97 -2.82 3.68
C ARG A 269 -12.20 -1.89 2.50
N VAL A 270 -11.43 -2.10 1.43
CA VAL A 270 -11.51 -1.32 0.20
C VAL A 270 -11.67 -2.25 -0.99
N ARG A 271 -12.63 -1.98 -1.86
CA ARG A 271 -12.82 -2.71 -3.11
C ARG A 271 -12.08 -2.00 -4.23
N PHE A 272 -11.33 -2.73 -5.04
CA PHE A 272 -10.53 -2.18 -6.13
C PHE A 272 -11.12 -2.61 -7.45
N GLY A 273 -11.41 -1.62 -8.31
CA GLY A 273 -11.98 -1.83 -9.64
C GLY A 273 -11.07 -1.28 -10.73
N LEU A 274 -11.13 -1.88 -11.91
CA LEU A 274 -10.47 -1.44 -13.13
C LEU A 274 -11.50 -1.35 -14.25
N LEU A 275 -11.62 -0.16 -14.85
CA LEU A 275 -12.35 0.05 -16.10
C LEU A 275 -11.33 0.34 -17.21
N GLN A 276 -11.20 -0.60 -18.14
CA GLN A 276 -10.34 -0.42 -19.32
C GLN A 276 -11.10 0.33 -20.40
N VAL A 277 -10.55 1.48 -20.82
CA VAL A 277 -11.16 2.31 -21.86
C VAL A 277 -10.34 2.25 -23.13
N LYS A 278 -10.97 1.67 -24.16
CA LYS A 278 -10.33 1.45 -25.47
C LYS A 278 -10.65 2.58 -26.45
N ASN A 279 -11.90 3.05 -26.44
CA ASN A 279 -12.39 4.03 -27.41
C ASN A 279 -12.45 5.44 -26.83
N LYS A 280 -12.43 6.46 -27.72
CA LYS A 280 -12.59 7.87 -27.33
C LYS A 280 -14.02 8.19 -26.89
N GLU A 281 -15.03 7.53 -27.47
CA GLU A 281 -16.44 7.69 -27.09
C GLU A 281 -16.67 7.28 -25.63
N ASP A 282 -16.16 6.13 -25.23
CA ASP A 282 -16.19 5.66 -23.83
C ASP A 282 -15.48 6.65 -22.88
N GLU A 283 -14.36 7.23 -23.33
CA GLU A 283 -13.64 8.25 -22.58
C GLU A 283 -14.50 9.52 -22.38
N ASP A 284 -15.22 9.98 -23.41
CA ASP A 284 -16.09 11.16 -23.32
C ASP A 284 -17.35 10.90 -22.46
N VAL A 285 -17.92 9.69 -22.53
CA VAL A 285 -19.02 9.26 -21.66
C VAL A 285 -18.57 9.19 -20.20
N VAL A 286 -17.36 8.69 -19.92
CA VAL A 286 -16.80 8.66 -18.56
C VAL A 286 -16.56 10.09 -18.04
N LYS A 287 -15.98 10.97 -18.87
CA LYS A 287 -15.72 12.36 -18.47
C LYS A 287 -17.01 13.11 -18.12
N SER A 288 -18.08 12.90 -18.89
CA SER A 288 -19.38 13.54 -18.66
C SER A 288 -20.15 12.93 -17.48
N SER A 289 -20.14 11.61 -17.31
CA SER A 289 -20.89 10.93 -16.24
C SER A 289 -20.23 11.01 -14.85
N LEU A 290 -18.89 10.98 -14.79
CA LEU A 290 -18.13 10.95 -13.54
C LEU A 290 -17.37 12.25 -13.25
N GLY A 291 -17.50 13.29 -14.10
CA GLY A 291 -16.85 14.58 -13.93
C GLY A 291 -15.32 14.53 -14.04
N ILE A 292 -14.79 13.50 -14.71
CA ILE A 292 -13.35 13.24 -14.83
C ILE A 292 -12.77 14.12 -15.94
N LYS A 293 -11.58 14.70 -15.72
CA LYS A 293 -10.89 15.55 -16.72
C LYS A 293 -9.73 14.86 -17.42
N SER A 294 -9.07 13.90 -16.76
CA SER A 294 -7.86 13.24 -17.25
C SER A 294 -8.15 11.91 -17.92
N ARG A 295 -7.21 11.44 -18.78
CA ARG A 295 -7.30 10.18 -19.53
C ARG A 295 -7.06 8.94 -18.67
N THR A 296 -6.41 9.10 -17.52
CA THR A 296 -6.26 8.07 -16.49
C THR A 296 -6.56 8.69 -15.14
N THR A 297 -7.41 8.06 -14.33
CA THR A 297 -7.90 8.64 -13.08
C THR A 297 -8.18 7.56 -12.04
N TYR A 298 -7.80 7.86 -10.80
CA TYR A 298 -8.05 7.03 -9.62
C TYR A 298 -9.19 7.67 -8.82
N LEU A 299 -10.40 7.15 -8.98
CA LEU A 299 -11.60 7.66 -8.33
C LEU A 299 -11.87 6.87 -7.05
N LEU A 300 -11.77 7.53 -5.91
CA LEU A 300 -12.16 6.99 -4.62
C LEU A 300 -13.63 7.34 -4.34
N SER A 301 -14.50 6.34 -4.24
CA SER A 301 -15.87 6.50 -3.77
C SER A 301 -15.96 6.12 -2.30
N THR A 302 -16.40 7.06 -1.47
CA THR A 302 -16.71 6.84 -0.06
C THR A 302 -18.20 7.10 0.18
N PRO A 303 -18.78 6.61 1.29
CA PRO A 303 -20.17 6.93 1.64
C PRO A 303 -20.44 8.43 1.77
N GLN A 304 -19.40 9.24 2.02
CA GLN A 304 -19.46 10.69 2.22
C GLN A 304 -19.31 11.47 0.92
N GLY A 305 -18.84 10.84 -0.15
CA GLY A 305 -18.59 11.48 -1.44
C GLY A 305 -17.46 10.83 -2.22
N SER A 306 -17.27 11.30 -3.44
CA SER A 306 -16.20 10.85 -4.34
C SER A 306 -15.01 11.81 -4.34
N TYR A 307 -13.80 11.28 -4.41
CA TYR A 307 -12.54 12.02 -4.45
C TYR A 307 -11.63 11.50 -5.57
N ILE A 308 -10.95 12.40 -6.28
CA ILE A 308 -10.01 12.05 -7.34
C ILE A 308 -8.59 12.10 -6.78
N TYR A 309 -7.97 10.92 -6.65
CA TYR A 309 -6.59 10.78 -6.21
C TYR A 309 -5.60 11.12 -7.32
N GLY A 310 -4.53 11.81 -6.95
CA GLY A 310 -3.50 12.34 -7.85
C GLY A 310 -3.66 13.83 -8.16
N SER A 311 -4.63 14.50 -7.53
CA SER A 311 -4.88 15.94 -7.71
C SER A 311 -4.20 16.79 -6.62
N GLY A 312 -3.91 16.20 -5.46
CA GLY A 312 -3.24 16.85 -4.32
C GLY A 312 -1.73 17.05 -4.50
N ARG A 313 -1.11 17.84 -3.59
CA ARG A 313 0.32 18.20 -3.66
C ARG A 313 1.33 17.09 -3.28
N GLU A 314 0.84 15.97 -2.76
CA GLU A 314 1.65 14.82 -2.32
C GLU A 314 0.99 13.48 -2.68
N GLU A 315 0.12 13.49 -3.68
CA GLU A 315 -0.59 12.30 -4.15
C GLU A 315 0.17 11.69 -5.32
N HIS A 316 1.35 11.14 -5.03
CA HIS A 316 2.16 10.47 -6.04
C HIS A 316 1.52 9.13 -6.41
N LEU A 317 1.73 8.71 -7.66
CA LEU A 317 1.24 7.41 -8.12
C LEU A 317 2.23 6.30 -7.73
N ASP A 318 2.46 6.15 -6.43
CA ASP A 318 3.31 5.11 -5.86
C ASP A 318 2.56 4.30 -4.79
N PHE A 319 3.15 3.18 -4.37
CA PHE A 319 2.54 2.34 -3.35
C PHE A 319 2.47 3.04 -1.99
N LYS A 320 3.53 3.76 -1.60
CA LYS A 320 3.69 4.29 -0.24
C LYS A 320 2.70 5.42 0.06
N THR A 321 2.59 6.40 -0.84
CA THR A 321 1.71 7.56 -0.68
C THR A 321 0.24 7.14 -0.77
N MET A 322 -0.13 6.29 -1.74
CA MET A 322 -1.50 5.76 -1.84
C MET A 322 -1.85 4.88 -0.64
N HIS A 323 -0.91 4.06 -0.14
CA HIS A 323 -1.13 3.27 1.08
C HIS A 323 -1.44 4.17 2.28
N ASN A 324 -0.64 5.22 2.49
CA ASN A 324 -0.84 6.17 3.59
C ASN A 324 -2.18 6.92 3.45
N PHE A 325 -2.54 7.32 2.24
CA PHE A 325 -3.82 7.96 1.95
C PHE A 325 -5.00 7.03 2.27
N LEU A 326 -5.00 5.80 1.77
CA LEU A 326 -6.07 4.83 2.05
C LEU A 326 -6.14 4.45 3.53
N ARG A 327 -5.01 4.39 4.24
CA ARG A 327 -4.96 4.19 5.69
C ARG A 327 -5.55 5.36 6.48
N ALA A 328 -5.40 6.59 5.98
CA ALA A 328 -6.04 7.76 6.57
C ALA A 328 -7.57 7.74 6.36
N VAL A 329 -8.04 7.26 5.21
CA VAL A 329 -9.48 7.14 4.92
C VAL A 329 -10.13 5.98 5.69
N GLN A 330 -9.43 4.83 5.76
CA GLN A 330 -9.90 3.60 6.43
C GLN A 330 -8.82 3.10 7.40
N PRO A 331 -8.74 3.68 8.61
CA PRO A 331 -7.74 3.31 9.61
C PRO A 331 -7.98 1.91 10.16
N GLU A 332 -6.90 1.25 10.59
CA GLU A 332 -7.01 -0.04 11.25
C GLU A 332 -7.38 0.11 12.72
N ALA A 333 -7.97 -0.93 13.34
CA ALA A 333 -8.27 -0.91 14.77
C ALA A 333 -7.02 -0.65 15.62
N ASN A 334 -5.86 -1.12 15.15
CA ASN A 334 -4.58 -0.84 15.77
C ASN A 334 -4.21 0.65 15.73
N ASP A 335 -4.54 1.36 14.65
CA ASP A 335 -4.28 2.81 14.53
C ASP A 335 -5.14 3.59 15.53
N ALA A 336 -6.42 3.24 15.63
CA ALA A 336 -7.32 3.83 16.62
C ALA A 336 -6.86 3.53 18.06
N LEU A 337 -6.37 2.31 18.32
CA LEU A 337 -5.78 1.93 19.60
C LEU A 337 -4.56 2.80 19.92
N LEU A 338 -3.62 2.95 18.98
CA LEU A 338 -2.42 3.77 19.18
C LEU A 338 -2.75 5.24 19.44
N VAL A 339 -3.70 5.82 18.71
CA VAL A 339 -4.15 7.20 18.93
C VAL A 339 -4.82 7.34 20.30
N SER A 340 -5.69 6.38 20.66
CA SER A 340 -6.33 6.38 21.98
C SER A 340 -5.33 6.22 23.12
N LEU A 341 -4.27 5.42 22.91
CA LEU A 341 -3.18 5.25 23.86
C LEU A 341 -2.37 6.54 24.02
N ALA A 342 -2.00 7.20 22.93
CA ALA A 342 -1.27 8.46 22.97
C ALA A 342 -2.08 9.56 23.70
N LEU A 343 -3.38 9.67 23.40
CA LEU A 343 -4.28 10.60 24.09
C LEU A 343 -4.43 10.27 25.58
N CYS A 344 -4.57 8.99 25.91
CA CYS A 344 -4.68 8.53 27.30
C CYS A 344 -3.39 8.81 28.08
N GLN A 345 -2.22 8.56 27.47
CA GLN A 345 -0.92 8.86 28.05
C GLN A 345 -0.72 10.36 28.27
N LEU A 346 -1.09 11.19 27.30
CA LEU A 346 -1.03 12.65 27.45
C LEU A 346 -1.89 13.13 28.64
N LEU A 347 -3.12 12.63 28.76
CA LEU A 347 -4.01 12.93 29.89
C LEU A 347 -3.44 12.42 31.22
N ALA A 348 -2.85 11.22 31.22
CA ALA A 348 -2.23 10.64 32.40
C ALA A 348 -1.03 11.46 32.89
N VAL A 349 -0.19 11.96 31.98
CA VAL A 349 0.95 12.85 32.29
C VAL A 349 0.45 14.18 32.85
N LEU A 350 -0.55 14.80 32.23
CA LEU A 350 -1.15 16.04 32.73
C LEU A 350 -1.74 15.89 34.14
N ARG A 351 -2.29 14.71 34.47
CA ARG A 351 -2.80 14.39 35.81
C ARG A 351 -1.74 13.96 36.80
N ALA A 352 -0.66 13.34 36.33
CA ALA A 352 0.48 12.99 37.16
C ALA A 352 1.24 14.25 37.59
N ALA A 353 1.38 15.24 36.70
CA ALA A 353 2.06 16.51 36.97
C ALA A 353 1.40 17.33 38.11
N THR A 354 0.13 17.07 38.45
CA THR A 354 -0.53 17.72 39.58
C THR A 354 -0.34 16.99 40.91
N LYS A 355 0.28 15.81 40.92
CA LYS A 355 0.60 15.05 42.14
C LYS A 355 2.00 15.37 42.64
N ARG A 356 2.14 15.49 43.96
CA ARG A 356 3.43 15.76 44.63
C ARG A 356 4.31 14.52 44.83
N SER A 357 3.74 13.32 44.78
CA SER A 357 4.49 12.07 45.05
C SER A 357 4.75 11.29 43.77
N LEU A 358 5.99 10.81 43.62
CA LEU A 358 6.44 10.05 42.46
C LEU A 358 5.68 8.71 42.32
N LEU A 359 5.39 8.06 43.46
CA LEU A 359 4.51 6.88 43.51
C LEU A 359 3.07 7.21 43.06
N GLY A 360 2.57 8.39 43.43
CA GLY A 360 1.26 8.87 42.99
C GLY A 360 1.20 9.10 41.49
N CYS A 361 2.27 9.60 40.87
CA CYS A 361 2.41 9.75 39.42
C CYS A 361 2.36 8.39 38.72
N LEU A 362 3.20 7.44 39.16
CA LEU A 362 3.27 6.10 38.58
C LEU A 362 1.92 5.36 38.65
N LEU A 363 1.25 5.39 39.81
CA LEU A 363 -0.07 4.78 39.96
C LEU A 363 -1.14 5.43 39.06
N THR A 364 -1.01 6.73 38.80
CA THR A 364 -1.94 7.44 37.89
C THR A 364 -1.77 6.98 36.46
N ILE A 365 -0.53 6.88 35.98
CA ILE A 365 -0.23 6.40 34.64
C ILE A 365 -0.69 4.95 34.48
N LEU A 366 -0.38 4.10 35.45
CA LEU A 366 -0.79 2.70 35.46
C LEU A 366 -2.32 2.55 35.41
N ALA A 367 -3.05 3.31 36.24
CA ALA A 367 -4.51 3.25 36.27
C ALA A 367 -5.15 3.68 34.93
N HIS A 368 -4.60 4.69 34.25
CA HIS A 368 -5.13 5.14 32.96
C HIS A 368 -4.86 4.10 31.85
N ASN A 369 -3.67 3.52 31.82
CA ASN A 369 -3.35 2.45 30.87
C ASN A 369 -4.22 1.21 31.09
N LEU A 370 -4.43 0.77 32.33
CA LEU A 370 -5.31 -0.35 32.66
C LEU A 370 -6.77 -0.06 32.28
N ALA A 371 -7.26 1.15 32.55
CA ALA A 371 -8.62 1.56 32.17
C ALA A 371 -8.80 1.57 30.64
N LEU A 372 -7.81 2.04 29.89
CA LEU A 372 -7.83 2.01 28.43
C LEU A 372 -7.85 0.58 27.88
N LEU A 373 -7.00 -0.30 28.42
CA LEU A 373 -6.97 -1.71 28.04
C LEU A 373 -8.31 -2.40 28.32
N ALA A 374 -8.90 -2.15 29.49
CA ALA A 374 -10.22 -2.70 29.83
C ALA A 374 -11.31 -2.19 28.88
N ALA A 375 -11.30 -0.89 28.54
CA ALA A 375 -12.24 -0.32 27.58
C ALA A 375 -12.11 -0.94 26.18
N TRP A 376 -10.87 -1.15 25.69
CA TRP A 376 -10.64 -1.80 24.41
C TRP A 376 -11.01 -3.28 24.41
N LEU A 377 -10.75 -4.01 25.50
CA LEU A 377 -11.23 -5.39 25.64
C LEU A 377 -12.76 -5.45 25.54
N ALA A 378 -13.48 -4.54 26.20
CA ALA A 378 -14.93 -4.45 26.10
C ALA A 378 -15.39 -4.15 24.66
N ILE A 379 -14.79 -3.15 23.99
CA ILE A 379 -15.12 -2.79 22.60
C ILE A 379 -14.86 -3.97 21.64
N LEU A 380 -13.76 -4.68 21.81
CA LEU A 380 -13.41 -5.85 20.98
C LEU A 380 -14.35 -7.03 21.22
N THR A 381 -14.87 -7.20 22.45
CA THR A 381 -15.89 -8.21 22.74
C THR A 381 -17.27 -7.86 22.20
N LEU A 382 -17.61 -6.57 22.10
CA LEU A 382 -18.89 -6.12 21.51
C LEU A 382 -18.89 -6.06 19.98
N SER A 383 -17.72 -5.99 19.35
CA SER A 383 -17.55 -5.91 17.89
C SER A 383 -17.29 -7.25 17.21
N ARG A 384 -17.19 -8.34 17.99
CA ARG A 384 -17.29 -9.72 17.50
C ARG A 384 -18.73 -10.17 17.57
#